data_AF-A0AAE0IZ41-F1
#
_entry.id   AF-A0AAE0IZ41-F1
#
_cell.length_a   1.000
_cell.length_b   1.000
_cell.length_c   1.000
_cell.angle_alpha   90.00
_cell.angle_beta   90.00
_cell.angle_gamma   90.00
#
_symmetry.space_group_name_H-M   'P 1'
#
loop_
_entity.id
_entity.type
_entity.pdbx_description
1 polymer ?
#
loop_
_entity_poly.entity_id
_entity_poly.type
_entity_poly.pdbx_seq_one_letter_code
_entity_poly.pdbx_strand_id
1 'polypeptide(L)'
;MRIATSTVLLGAVSAASAASFPQQAQHVMTDGFSRAHEAMKPITDAFSGKGSSPLESFEEAFRGMGADAKAVWDEIKLLVPESAFNTSTWFSNPKPHKRRHDWDHVVKGADVQKLWVQDAEGESHRQVDGRLEDFNLRVKAVDPSKLKVDSVKQYSGYLDDEANDKHLFYWFFESRNDPKNDPVVLWLNGGPGCSSLTGLFLELGPSSIDKKLKIVNNEWSWNNNASVIFLDQPVNVGYSYSGSQVSSTVAAGKDVYALLTLFFHQFPQYAKQDFHIAGESYAGHYIPVFASEILSHKNRNINLKSVLIGNGLTDGLTQYEHYRPMACGEGGYPAVLDEPECKSMDNALPRCQSLINNCYDSGSVWSCVPASIYCNNAMIGPYQRTGQNVYDIRGKCEDSNNLCYSALGWISEYLNQQSVMDALGVEVSGYDSCNFDINRNFLFQGDWMQPFHRLVPGILEQIPVLIYAGDADFICNWLGNKAWTEALEWPGKKAYNKVELEDLKIAGSDKAYGKVKGSGNFTFMRIYGAGHMVPMDQPDASLDFLNRWLGGEWF
;
A
#
# COMPACT_ATOMS: atom_id res chain seq x y z
N MET A 1 -19.84 12.95 -25.97
CA MET A 1 -19.08 12.12 -26.93
C MET A 1 -18.07 11.35 -26.10
N ARG A 2 -18.26 10.03 -26.01
CA ARG A 2 -17.68 9.13 -25.00
C ARG A 2 -16.22 8.83 -25.33
N ILE A 3 -15.29 9.06 -24.40
CA ILE A 3 -13.91 8.58 -24.48
C ILE A 3 -13.82 7.39 -23.53
N ALA A 4 -13.70 6.19 -24.08
CA ALA A 4 -13.36 4.99 -23.33
C ALA A 4 -11.88 5.08 -22.93
N THR A 5 -11.59 4.80 -21.66
CA THR A 5 -10.25 4.71 -21.09
C THR A 5 -9.52 3.51 -21.71
N SER A 6 -8.52 3.80 -22.53
CA SER A 6 -7.79 2.84 -23.34
C SER A 6 -6.91 1.92 -22.49
N THR A 7 -7.26 0.63 -22.50
CA THR A 7 -6.43 -0.51 -22.13
C THR A 7 -5.28 -0.63 -23.13
N VAL A 8 -4.03 -0.56 -22.68
CA VAL A 8 -2.86 -0.75 -23.56
C VAL A 8 -2.64 -2.26 -23.77
N LEU A 9 -3.14 -2.77 -24.88
CA LEU A 9 -2.82 -4.08 -25.48
C LEU A 9 -1.62 -3.93 -26.43
N LEU A 10 -0.81 -4.98 -26.65
CA LEU A 10 -0.31 -5.45 -27.98
C LEU A 10 0.73 -6.62 -27.90
N GLY A 11 0.40 -7.73 -28.58
CA GLY A 11 1.14 -8.43 -29.68
C GLY A 11 2.58 -8.96 -29.54
N ALA A 12 2.79 -10.23 -29.91
CA ALA A 12 3.98 -11.09 -29.74
C ALA A 12 5.05 -11.11 -30.90
N VAL A 13 6.05 -12.00 -30.72
CA VAL A 13 7.08 -12.65 -31.62
C VAL A 13 8.52 -12.04 -31.61
N SER A 14 9.57 -12.63 -31.02
CA SER A 14 10.48 -13.71 -31.54
C SER A 14 11.71 -13.91 -30.60
N ALA A 15 12.40 -15.05 -30.67
CA ALA A 15 13.33 -15.61 -29.65
C ALA A 15 14.88 -15.49 -29.88
N ALA A 16 15.65 -15.91 -28.84
CA ALA A 16 17.09 -16.30 -28.74
C ALA A 16 18.09 -15.20 -28.27
N SER A 17 19.12 -15.40 -27.42
CA SER A 17 19.80 -16.55 -26.79
C SER A 17 20.65 -16.07 -25.58
N ALA A 18 20.87 -16.91 -24.55
CA ALA A 18 21.53 -16.57 -23.28
C ALA A 18 23.05 -16.84 -23.24
N ALA A 19 23.78 -16.07 -22.43
CA ALA A 19 25.12 -16.43 -21.91
C ALA A 19 25.36 -15.83 -20.50
N SER A 20 25.87 -16.68 -19.61
CA SER A 20 26.13 -16.55 -18.16
C SER A 20 27.41 -15.79 -17.79
N PHE A 21 27.55 -15.24 -16.55
CA PHE A 21 28.73 -15.27 -15.64
C PHE A 21 28.52 -14.39 -14.36
N PRO A 22 29.32 -14.52 -13.26
CA PRO A 22 28.79 -14.66 -11.89
C PRO A 22 29.04 -13.49 -10.90
N GLN A 23 28.33 -13.62 -9.76
CA GLN A 23 28.33 -12.93 -8.46
C GLN A 23 29.62 -12.29 -7.93
N GLN A 24 29.48 -11.09 -7.36
CA GLN A 24 30.03 -10.76 -6.03
C GLN A 24 29.25 -9.62 -5.37
N ALA A 25 28.80 -9.85 -4.15
CA ALA A 25 27.89 -9.01 -3.38
C ALA A 25 28.58 -8.30 -2.21
N GLN A 26 27.80 -7.38 -1.62
CA GLN A 26 27.90 -6.82 -0.26
C GLN A 26 28.93 -5.70 -0.03
N HIS A 27 28.45 -4.44 -0.07
CA HIS A 27 28.71 -3.39 0.95
C HIS A 27 28.22 -1.98 0.54
N VAL A 28 27.00 -1.77 0.04
CA VAL A 28 26.52 -0.38 -0.23
C VAL A 28 24.98 -0.27 -0.11
N MET A 29 24.39 -0.36 1.08
CA MET A 29 22.92 -0.18 1.22
C MET A 29 22.48 1.06 1.98
N THR A 30 23.38 1.82 2.62
CA THR A 30 23.02 3.12 3.23
C THR A 30 23.36 4.31 2.33
N ASP A 31 24.46 4.22 1.57
CA ASP A 31 24.87 5.25 0.60
C ASP A 31 24.22 5.13 -0.79
N GLY A 32 23.59 3.99 -1.10
CA GLY A 32 22.98 3.75 -2.41
C GLY A 32 21.70 4.56 -2.66
N PHE A 33 20.86 4.70 -1.62
CA PHE A 33 19.55 5.35 -1.74
C PHE A 33 19.64 6.89 -1.85
N SER A 34 20.63 7.52 -1.21
CA SER A 34 20.89 8.96 -1.35
C SER A 34 21.47 9.31 -2.72
N ARG A 35 22.35 8.46 -3.26
CA ARG A 35 22.91 8.61 -4.62
C ARG A 35 21.87 8.41 -5.72
N ALA A 36 20.89 7.50 -5.51
CA ALA A 36 19.77 7.35 -6.44
C ALA A 36 18.93 8.64 -6.53
N HIS A 37 18.71 9.34 -5.41
CA HIS A 37 18.01 10.62 -5.37
C HIS A 37 18.75 11.73 -6.15
N GLU A 38 20.07 11.85 -5.99
CA GLU A 38 20.87 12.82 -6.75
C GLU A 38 20.99 12.48 -8.23
N ALA A 39 21.03 11.18 -8.59
CA ALA A 39 21.06 10.70 -9.97
C ALA A 39 19.74 10.94 -10.74
N MET A 40 18.65 11.24 -10.02
CA MET A 40 17.33 11.53 -10.60
C MET A 40 17.12 13.00 -10.99
N LYS A 41 17.93 13.93 -10.47
CA LYS A 41 17.79 15.37 -10.76
C LYS A 41 17.72 15.69 -12.26
N PRO A 42 18.55 15.11 -13.14
CA PRO A 42 18.49 15.35 -14.59
C PRO A 42 17.21 14.83 -15.24
N ILE A 43 16.57 13.79 -14.69
CA ILE A 43 15.33 13.20 -15.21
C ILE A 43 14.15 14.10 -14.85
N THR A 44 14.04 14.51 -13.57
CA THR A 44 13.06 15.50 -13.14
C THR A 44 13.18 16.80 -13.91
N ASP A 45 14.41 17.26 -14.19
CA ASP A 45 14.66 18.47 -14.97
C ASP A 45 14.29 18.29 -16.45
N ALA A 46 14.66 17.16 -17.09
CA ALA A 46 14.32 16.84 -18.49
C ALA A 46 12.82 16.67 -18.74
N PHE A 47 12.07 16.25 -17.72
CA PHE A 47 10.60 16.18 -17.75
C PHE A 47 9.92 17.44 -17.19
N SER A 48 10.65 18.45 -16.71
CA SER A 48 10.08 19.73 -16.23
C SER A 48 10.00 20.83 -17.31
N GLY A 49 10.66 20.62 -18.45
CA GLY A 49 10.69 21.57 -19.56
C GLY A 49 9.35 21.63 -20.29
N LYS A 50 8.63 22.74 -20.17
CA LYS A 50 7.53 23.06 -21.10
C LYS A 50 8.11 23.27 -22.50
N GLY A 51 8.19 22.23 -23.32
CA GLY A 51 8.41 22.41 -24.77
C GLY A 51 9.14 21.33 -25.57
N SER A 52 9.70 20.28 -24.97
CA SER A 52 10.29 19.15 -25.74
C SER A 52 9.33 17.95 -25.78
N SER A 53 9.36 17.18 -26.88
CA SER A 53 8.60 15.95 -26.93
C SER A 53 9.11 14.97 -25.86
N PRO A 54 8.23 14.21 -25.17
CA PRO A 54 8.64 13.27 -24.13
C PRO A 54 9.70 12.29 -24.63
N LEU A 55 9.66 11.90 -25.91
CA LEU A 55 10.63 11.04 -26.60
C LEU A 55 12.02 11.67 -26.77
N GLU A 56 12.14 12.98 -27.04
CA GLU A 56 13.44 13.67 -27.14
C GLU A 56 14.08 13.86 -25.75
N SER A 57 13.27 14.23 -24.75
CA SER A 57 13.72 14.24 -23.34
C SER A 57 14.12 12.83 -22.86
N PHE A 58 13.43 11.80 -23.37
CA PHE A 58 13.76 10.39 -23.17
C PHE A 58 15.17 10.12 -23.73
N GLU A 59 15.40 10.31 -25.04
CA GLU A 59 16.69 10.07 -25.72
C GLU A 59 17.88 10.78 -25.07
N GLU A 60 17.67 11.98 -24.52
CA GLU A 60 18.72 12.73 -23.83
C GLU A 60 19.05 12.11 -22.45
N ALA A 61 18.06 11.56 -21.75
CA ALA A 61 18.25 10.77 -20.52
C ALA A 61 18.95 9.41 -20.79
N PHE A 62 18.86 8.85 -22.00
CA PHE A 62 19.57 7.63 -22.43
C PHE A 62 21.08 7.81 -22.61
N ARG A 63 21.62 9.03 -22.58
CA ARG A 63 23.06 9.28 -22.77
C ARG A 63 23.94 8.72 -21.64
N GLY A 64 23.36 8.35 -20.48
CA GLY A 64 24.08 7.80 -19.32
C GLY A 64 23.95 6.29 -19.10
N MET A 65 23.28 5.54 -19.97
CA MET A 65 22.96 4.13 -19.74
C MET A 65 24.05 3.16 -20.21
N GLY A 66 24.26 2.09 -19.44
CA GLY A 66 25.04 0.92 -19.88
C GLY A 66 24.35 0.19 -21.04
N ALA A 67 25.13 -0.50 -21.87
CA ALA A 67 24.64 -1.18 -23.08
C ALA A 67 23.50 -2.17 -22.80
N ASP A 68 23.57 -2.90 -21.69
CA ASP A 68 22.55 -3.89 -21.30
C ASP A 68 21.22 -3.23 -20.93
N ALA A 69 21.27 -2.11 -20.21
CA ALA A 69 20.07 -1.35 -19.87
C ALA A 69 19.41 -0.78 -21.15
N LYS A 70 20.22 -0.34 -22.12
CA LYS A 70 19.71 0.17 -23.40
C LYS A 70 18.97 -0.91 -24.19
N ALA A 71 19.54 -2.13 -24.26
CA ALA A 71 18.90 -3.24 -24.96
C ALA A 71 17.55 -3.65 -24.34
N VAL A 72 17.48 -3.69 -23.01
CA VAL A 72 16.22 -3.95 -22.27
C VAL A 72 15.17 -2.88 -22.59
N TRP A 73 15.58 -1.61 -22.64
CA TRP A 73 14.66 -0.52 -22.95
C TRP A 73 14.18 -0.50 -24.40
N ASP A 74 15.04 -0.86 -25.36
CA ASP A 74 14.64 -0.99 -26.76
C ASP A 74 13.62 -2.13 -26.95
N GLU A 75 13.72 -3.23 -26.17
CA GLU A 75 12.70 -4.29 -26.11
C GLU A 75 11.36 -3.75 -25.58
N ILE A 76 11.38 -2.92 -24.52
CA ILE A 76 10.17 -2.37 -23.91
C ILE A 76 9.47 -1.34 -24.80
N LYS A 77 10.22 -0.57 -25.59
CA LYS A 77 9.62 0.34 -26.58
C LYS A 77 8.76 -0.41 -27.59
N LEU A 78 9.01 -1.70 -27.84
CA LEU A 78 8.17 -2.53 -28.69
C LEU A 78 6.88 -2.99 -27.98
N LEU A 79 6.90 -3.08 -26.65
CA LEU A 79 5.76 -3.50 -25.81
C LEU A 79 4.84 -2.33 -25.43
N VAL A 80 5.33 -1.08 -25.50
CA VAL A 80 4.59 0.12 -25.10
C VAL A 80 4.37 1.01 -26.34
N PRO A 81 3.12 1.24 -26.79
CA PRO A 81 2.84 2.10 -27.93
C PRO A 81 3.42 3.51 -27.73
N GLU A 82 3.99 4.14 -28.77
CA GLU A 82 4.50 5.52 -28.69
C GLU A 82 3.45 6.52 -28.17
N SER A 83 2.16 6.27 -28.44
CA SER A 83 1.05 7.05 -27.92
C SER A 83 0.94 6.99 -26.39
N ALA A 84 1.34 5.89 -25.73
CA ALA A 84 1.34 5.79 -24.27
C ALA A 84 2.39 6.70 -23.62
N PHE A 85 3.45 7.06 -24.35
CA PHE A 85 4.44 8.07 -23.94
C PHE A 85 4.07 9.50 -24.35
N ASN A 86 3.27 9.68 -25.42
CA ASN A 86 2.92 10.97 -26.02
C ASN A 86 1.56 11.55 -25.60
N THR A 87 0.63 10.75 -25.07
CA THR A 87 -0.74 11.19 -24.71
C THR A 87 -0.97 11.41 -23.22
N SER A 88 0.04 11.09 -22.40
CA SER A 88 -0.01 11.20 -20.96
C SER A 88 0.55 12.56 -20.55
N THR A 89 -0.28 13.39 -19.92
CA THR A 89 0.28 14.38 -19.01
C THR A 89 1.03 13.59 -17.94
N TRP A 90 2.36 13.55 -18.03
CA TRP A 90 3.26 12.94 -17.03
C TRP A 90 3.13 13.60 -15.64
N PHE A 91 2.26 14.60 -15.53
CA PHE A 91 1.97 15.36 -14.34
C PHE A 91 0.54 15.06 -13.90
N SER A 92 0.38 14.61 -12.66
CA SER A 92 -0.91 14.76 -11.96
C SER A 92 -1.10 16.25 -11.70
N ASN A 93 -2.16 16.86 -12.24
CA ASN A 93 -2.46 18.24 -11.89
C ASN A 93 -2.81 18.31 -10.39
N PRO A 94 -2.35 19.35 -9.66
CA PRO A 94 -2.79 19.57 -8.29
C PRO A 94 -4.32 19.56 -8.21
N LYS A 95 -4.87 18.85 -7.24
CA LYS A 95 -6.32 18.89 -6.98
C LYS A 95 -6.72 20.34 -6.65
N PRO A 96 -7.79 20.89 -7.26
CA PRO A 96 -8.31 22.18 -6.84
C PRO A 96 -8.67 22.12 -5.36
N HIS A 97 -8.16 23.06 -4.58
CA HIS A 97 -8.30 23.04 -3.14
C HIS A 97 -8.39 24.46 -2.56
N LYS A 98 -8.92 24.54 -1.35
CA LYS A 98 -9.02 25.77 -0.57
C LYS A 98 -8.75 25.45 0.90
N ARG A 99 -7.60 25.93 1.38
CA ARG A 99 -7.22 25.86 2.80
C ARG A 99 -8.32 26.48 3.68
N ARG A 100 -8.60 25.81 4.77
CA ARG A 100 -9.53 26.17 5.83
C ARG A 100 -8.75 26.55 7.09
N HIS A 101 -9.36 27.41 7.90
CA HIS A 101 -8.78 27.88 9.16
C HIS A 101 -9.64 27.54 10.38
N ASP A 102 -10.80 26.89 10.18
CA ASP A 102 -11.75 26.48 11.23
C ASP A 102 -11.43 25.09 11.80
N TRP A 103 -10.22 24.94 12.34
CA TRP A 103 -9.74 23.72 13.00
C TRP A 103 -9.89 23.82 14.52
N ASP A 104 -10.33 22.75 15.16
CA ASP A 104 -10.52 22.71 16.62
C ASP A 104 -9.17 22.66 17.35
N HIS A 105 -8.18 21.97 16.76
CA HIS A 105 -6.80 21.97 17.23
C HIS A 105 -5.81 22.05 16.08
N VAL A 106 -4.67 22.70 16.34
CA VAL A 106 -3.49 22.72 15.46
C VAL A 106 -2.26 22.45 16.31
N VAL A 107 -1.63 21.30 16.11
CA VAL A 107 -0.35 20.95 16.75
C VAL A 107 0.78 21.30 15.81
N LYS A 108 1.68 22.16 16.27
CA LYS A 108 2.89 22.53 15.52
C LYS A 108 4.01 21.56 15.84
N GLY A 109 4.54 20.87 14.84
CA GLY A 109 5.65 19.95 15.02
C GLY A 109 6.91 20.66 15.50
N ALA A 110 7.14 21.92 15.12
CA ALA A 110 8.20 22.75 15.69
C ALA A 110 8.12 22.94 17.21
N ASP A 111 6.92 22.90 17.81
CA ASP A 111 6.75 23.02 19.26
C ASP A 111 6.98 21.66 19.94
N VAL A 112 6.48 20.58 19.35
CA VAL A 112 6.74 19.19 19.82
C VAL A 112 8.23 18.84 19.75
N GLN A 113 8.90 19.24 18.67
CA GLN A 113 10.32 18.96 18.44
C GLN A 113 11.25 19.61 19.47
N LYS A 114 10.82 20.73 20.08
CA LYS A 114 11.56 21.47 21.11
C LYS A 114 11.41 20.87 22.51
N LEU A 115 10.57 19.86 22.70
CA LEU A 115 10.37 19.26 24.02
C LEU A 115 11.57 18.38 24.38
N TRP A 116 12.12 18.61 25.57
CA TRP A 116 13.21 17.85 26.16
C TRP A 116 12.72 17.13 27.41
N VAL A 117 13.22 15.92 27.62
CA VAL A 117 12.97 15.11 28.82
C VAL A 117 14.31 14.64 29.38
N GLN A 118 14.33 14.36 30.68
CA GLN A 118 15.46 13.73 31.34
C GLN A 118 15.16 12.24 31.52
N ASP A 119 16.14 11.39 31.22
CA ASP A 119 16.05 9.96 31.50
C ASP A 119 16.29 9.65 33.00
N ALA A 120 16.27 8.36 33.36
CA ALA A 120 16.45 7.92 34.74
C ALA A 120 17.87 8.22 35.28
N GLU A 121 18.84 8.38 34.36
CA GLU A 121 20.23 8.69 34.62
C GLU A 121 20.48 10.21 34.70
N GLY A 122 19.47 11.04 34.39
CA GLY A 122 19.51 12.50 34.43
C GLY A 122 20.04 13.16 33.14
N GLU A 123 20.28 12.38 32.09
CA GLU A 123 20.71 12.89 30.79
C GLU A 123 19.52 13.48 30.03
N SER A 124 19.73 14.64 29.42
CA SER A 124 18.67 15.36 28.71
C SER A 124 18.68 14.98 27.23
N HIS A 125 17.55 14.51 26.73
CA HIS A 125 17.35 14.20 25.31
C HIS A 125 16.03 14.77 24.79
N ARG A 126 15.88 14.82 23.45
CA ARG A 126 14.61 15.22 22.85
C ARG A 126 13.52 14.20 23.20
N GLN A 127 12.32 14.67 23.50
CA GLN A 127 11.19 13.79 23.83
C GLN A 127 10.86 12.83 22.68
N VAL A 128 10.98 13.32 21.44
CA VAL A 128 10.79 12.55 20.22
C VAL A 128 11.91 12.83 19.22
N ASP A 129 12.37 11.78 18.56
CA ASP A 129 13.33 11.82 17.46
C ASP A 129 12.62 12.20 16.14
N GLY A 130 13.40 12.42 15.08
CA GLY A 130 12.91 12.85 13.77
C GLY A 130 13.06 14.35 13.51
N ARG A 131 12.47 14.81 12.39
CA ARG A 131 12.42 16.23 11.98
C ARG A 131 10.97 16.63 11.78
N LEU A 132 10.39 17.26 12.79
CA LEU A 132 8.98 17.63 12.82
C LEU A 132 8.77 19.13 12.58
N GLU A 133 9.84 19.92 12.41
CA GLU A 133 9.77 21.39 12.39
C GLU A 133 8.84 21.94 11.30
N ASP A 134 8.77 21.26 10.17
CA ASP A 134 7.97 21.65 9.00
C ASP A 134 6.57 21.04 9.01
N PHE A 135 6.25 20.20 10.01
CA PHE A 135 4.99 19.47 10.06
C PHE A 135 3.97 20.12 11.00
N ASN A 136 2.69 20.14 10.62
CA ASN A 136 1.59 20.54 11.49
C ASN A 136 0.45 19.53 11.42
N LEU A 137 -0.13 19.15 12.55
CA LEU A 137 -1.35 18.35 12.59
C LEU A 137 -2.55 19.26 12.85
N ARG A 138 -3.54 19.22 11.96
CA ARG A 138 -4.82 19.89 12.11
C ARG A 138 -5.89 18.86 12.44
N VAL A 139 -6.77 19.21 13.37
CA VAL A 139 -7.78 18.30 13.91
C VAL A 139 -9.14 19.00 13.95
N LYS A 140 -10.14 18.29 13.48
CA LYS A 140 -11.55 18.64 13.57
C LYS A 140 -12.31 17.53 14.30
N ALA A 141 -13.09 17.89 15.31
CA ALA A 141 -14.06 17.00 15.92
C ALA A 141 -15.22 16.79 14.94
N VAL A 142 -15.51 15.53 14.60
CA VAL A 142 -16.61 15.18 13.71
C VAL A 142 -17.82 14.80 14.57
N ASP A 143 -18.91 15.56 14.45
CA ASP A 143 -20.18 15.26 15.13
C ASP A 143 -20.81 13.99 14.52
N PRO A 144 -20.86 12.87 15.26
CA PRO A 144 -21.35 11.60 14.72
C PRO A 144 -22.80 11.69 14.24
N SER A 145 -23.61 12.59 14.81
CA SER A 145 -25.04 12.73 14.46
C SER A 145 -25.27 13.30 13.06
N LYS A 146 -24.27 14.01 12.50
CA LYS A 146 -24.36 14.63 11.17
C LYS A 146 -24.26 13.61 10.05
N LEU A 147 -23.28 12.71 10.15
CA LEU A 147 -22.98 11.72 9.10
C LEU A 147 -23.55 10.35 9.41
N LYS A 148 -23.71 10.01 10.69
CA LYS A 148 -24.25 8.72 11.19
C LYS A 148 -23.46 7.50 10.72
N VAL A 149 -22.20 7.69 10.33
CA VAL A 149 -21.27 6.62 9.93
C VAL A 149 -20.93 5.70 11.11
N ASP A 150 -20.87 6.28 12.31
CA ASP A 150 -20.90 5.57 13.59
C ASP A 150 -21.51 6.53 14.65
N SER A 151 -21.67 6.04 15.88
CA SER A 151 -22.06 6.76 17.09
C SER A 151 -20.88 7.12 17.99
N VAL A 152 -19.71 6.51 17.78
CA VAL A 152 -18.49 6.75 18.56
C VAL A 152 -17.88 8.13 18.25
N LYS A 153 -16.96 8.57 19.12
CA LYS A 153 -16.20 9.82 18.91
C LYS A 153 -15.31 9.70 17.67
N GLN A 154 -15.28 10.77 16.89
CA GLN A 154 -14.60 10.81 15.61
C GLN A 154 -13.79 12.09 15.46
N TYR A 155 -12.64 11.97 14.81
CA TYR A 155 -11.81 13.11 14.44
C TYR A 155 -11.38 12.97 12.99
N SER A 156 -11.42 14.06 12.24
CA SER A 156 -10.81 14.14 10.92
C SER A 156 -9.80 15.29 10.89
N GLY A 157 -8.95 15.30 9.88
CA GLY A 157 -8.06 16.44 9.69
C GLY A 157 -6.94 16.14 8.72
N TYR A 158 -5.87 16.93 8.84
CA TYR A 158 -4.73 16.86 7.94
C TYR A 158 -3.42 16.86 8.71
N LEU A 159 -2.46 16.07 8.27
CA LEU A 159 -1.04 16.39 8.47
C LEU A 159 -0.59 17.29 7.33
N ASP A 160 0.00 18.42 7.66
CA ASP A 160 0.66 19.32 6.72
C ASP A 160 2.18 19.14 6.79
N ASP A 161 2.84 19.03 5.64
CA ASP A 161 4.28 19.25 5.44
C ASP A 161 4.43 20.60 4.73
N GLU A 162 4.69 21.67 5.49
CA GLU A 162 4.73 23.02 4.95
C GLU A 162 5.94 23.25 4.04
N ALA A 163 7.02 22.48 4.22
CA ALA A 163 8.21 22.59 3.38
C ALA A 163 7.97 22.05 1.97
N ASN A 164 7.12 21.02 1.84
CA ASN A 164 6.84 20.36 0.56
C ASN A 164 5.40 20.56 0.08
N ASP A 165 4.60 21.39 0.75
CA ASP A 165 3.20 21.67 0.43
C ASP A 165 2.34 20.39 0.35
N LYS A 166 2.49 19.49 1.32
CA LYS A 166 1.72 18.23 1.37
C LYS A 166 0.67 18.28 2.45
N HIS A 167 -0.51 17.72 2.17
CA HIS A 167 -1.64 17.67 3.10
C HIS A 167 -2.25 16.27 3.07
N LEU A 168 -1.99 15.46 4.10
CA LEU A 168 -2.51 14.09 4.22
C LEU A 168 -3.76 14.06 5.10
N PHE A 169 -4.91 13.73 4.51
CA PHE A 169 -6.17 13.59 5.20
C PHE A 169 -6.25 12.29 5.99
N TYR A 170 -6.80 12.36 7.21
CA TYR A 170 -7.13 11.18 8.00
C TYR A 170 -8.54 11.28 8.60
N TRP A 171 -9.13 10.12 8.90
CA TRP A 171 -10.36 10.01 9.68
C TRP A 171 -10.23 8.89 10.72
N PHE A 172 -10.37 9.27 11.99
CA PHE A 172 -10.26 8.42 13.16
C PHE A 172 -11.62 8.13 13.78
N PHE A 173 -11.79 6.89 14.26
CA PHE A 173 -12.93 6.41 15.03
C PHE A 173 -12.44 5.77 16.33
N GLU A 174 -13.02 6.14 17.47
CA GLU A 174 -12.82 5.41 18.73
C GLU A 174 -13.32 3.96 18.63
N SER A 175 -12.76 3.08 19.46
CA SER A 175 -13.33 1.75 19.71
C SER A 175 -14.77 1.87 20.22
N ARG A 176 -15.66 1.00 19.73
CA ARG A 176 -17.03 0.82 20.23
C ARG A 176 -17.08 0.13 21.59
N ASN A 177 -16.02 -0.57 21.98
CA ASN A 177 -15.93 -1.29 23.24
C ASN A 177 -15.34 -0.39 24.35
N ASP A 178 -14.02 -0.44 24.56
CA ASP A 178 -13.34 0.32 25.61
C ASP A 178 -12.24 1.19 25.01
N PRO A 179 -12.56 2.37 24.43
CA PRO A 179 -11.60 3.21 23.75
C PRO A 179 -10.49 3.76 24.65
N LYS A 180 -10.56 3.55 25.97
CA LYS A 180 -9.49 3.90 26.90
C LYS A 180 -8.40 2.82 26.99
N ASN A 181 -8.73 1.56 26.71
CA ASN A 181 -7.83 0.43 26.89
C ASN A 181 -7.60 -0.38 25.60
N ASP A 182 -8.57 -0.37 24.68
CA ASP A 182 -8.46 -1.05 23.39
C ASP A 182 -7.33 -0.46 22.53
N PRO A 183 -6.66 -1.25 21.68
CA PRO A 183 -5.56 -0.81 20.84
C PRO A 183 -5.98 0.21 19.77
N VAL A 184 -4.99 0.85 19.16
CA VAL A 184 -5.16 1.73 17.99
C VAL A 184 -4.59 1.05 16.75
N VAL A 185 -5.35 1.07 15.66
CA VAL A 185 -4.93 0.51 14.37
C VAL A 185 -4.91 1.63 13.32
N LEU A 186 -3.78 1.82 12.65
CA LEU A 186 -3.72 2.56 11.40
C LEU A 186 -4.08 1.62 10.26
N TRP A 187 -5.07 1.97 9.44
CA TRP A 187 -5.44 1.27 8.21
C TRP A 187 -4.94 2.01 6.97
N LEU A 188 -4.37 1.25 6.03
CA LEU A 188 -3.86 1.73 4.75
C LEU A 188 -4.37 0.84 3.61
N ASN A 189 -5.17 1.41 2.70
CA ASN A 189 -5.37 0.78 1.40
C ASN A 189 -4.14 1.00 0.49
N GLY A 190 -4.08 0.24 -0.61
CA GLY A 190 -2.96 0.22 -1.55
C GLY A 190 -3.16 1.07 -2.81
N GLY A 191 -3.13 0.41 -3.97
CA GLY A 191 -3.18 1.00 -5.30
C GLY A 191 -1.90 0.76 -6.11
N PRO A 192 -0.80 1.52 -5.91
CA PRO A 192 -0.68 2.71 -5.07
C PRO A 192 -1.58 3.83 -5.59
N GLY A 193 -2.06 4.69 -4.70
CA GLY A 193 -2.91 5.83 -5.06
C GLY A 193 -4.40 5.67 -4.73
N CYS A 194 -4.79 4.65 -3.97
CA CYS A 194 -6.17 4.44 -3.55
C CYS A 194 -6.41 4.93 -2.11
N SER A 195 -7.57 5.55 -1.90
CA SER A 195 -7.98 6.14 -0.62
C SER A 195 -8.29 5.07 0.42
N SER A 196 -7.89 5.32 1.66
CA SER A 196 -8.21 4.44 2.80
C SER A 196 -9.67 4.58 3.25
N LEU A 197 -10.41 5.55 2.73
CA LEU A 197 -11.86 5.60 2.88
C LEU A 197 -12.56 4.51 2.07
N THR A 198 -11.85 3.86 1.14
CA THR A 198 -12.30 2.61 0.51
C THR A 198 -12.47 1.53 1.57
N GLY A 199 -11.44 1.22 2.36
CA GLY A 199 -11.55 0.25 3.44
C GLY A 199 -12.54 0.65 4.53
N LEU A 200 -12.72 1.94 4.76
CA LEU A 200 -13.75 2.43 5.68
C LEU A 200 -15.16 2.03 5.21
N PHE A 201 -15.53 2.32 3.96
CA PHE A 201 -16.92 2.15 3.51
C PHE A 201 -17.21 0.86 2.73
N LEU A 202 -16.18 0.14 2.29
CA LEU A 202 -16.35 -1.10 1.53
C LEU A 202 -16.02 -2.35 2.34
N GLU A 203 -15.11 -2.24 3.31
CA GLU A 203 -14.46 -3.41 3.90
C GLU A 203 -14.74 -3.54 5.40
N LEU A 204 -14.07 -2.74 6.22
CA LEU A 204 -13.89 -2.99 7.65
C LEU A 204 -14.31 -1.83 8.55
N GLY A 205 -14.65 -0.69 7.97
CA GLY A 205 -15.13 0.45 8.75
C GLY A 205 -16.54 0.27 9.28
N PRO A 206 -17.00 1.24 10.09
CA PRO A 206 -18.18 1.10 10.93
C PRO A 206 -19.50 1.04 10.17
N SER A 207 -19.51 1.50 8.92
CA SER A 207 -20.67 1.44 8.03
C SER A 207 -20.23 1.41 6.57
N SER A 208 -21.07 0.83 5.71
CA SER A 208 -20.96 0.88 4.26
C SER A 208 -21.96 1.85 3.62
N ILE A 209 -21.80 2.09 2.31
CA ILE A 209 -22.70 2.92 1.51
C ILE A 209 -23.46 2.03 0.52
N ASP A 210 -24.80 2.03 0.60
CA ASP A 210 -25.62 1.32 -0.36
C ASP A 210 -25.84 2.11 -1.66
N LYS A 211 -26.42 1.46 -2.67
CA LYS A 211 -26.77 2.07 -3.97
C LYS A 211 -27.73 3.25 -3.93
N LYS A 212 -28.34 3.53 -2.77
CA LYS A 212 -29.22 4.69 -2.53
C LYS A 212 -28.49 5.77 -1.70
N LEU A 213 -27.17 5.65 -1.58
CA LEU A 213 -26.28 6.50 -0.78
C LEU A 213 -26.67 6.53 0.70
N LYS A 214 -27.24 5.43 1.20
CA LYS A 214 -27.57 5.30 2.62
C LYS A 214 -26.42 4.63 3.35
N ILE A 215 -26.13 5.17 4.53
CA ILE A 215 -25.27 4.52 5.51
C ILE A 215 -25.92 3.23 5.99
N VAL A 216 -25.18 2.13 5.91
CA VAL A 216 -25.58 0.81 6.42
C VAL A 216 -24.56 0.38 7.47
N ASN A 217 -25.01 0.16 8.71
CA ASN A 217 -24.11 -0.24 9.79
C ASN A 217 -23.41 -1.57 9.48
N ASN A 218 -22.12 -1.63 9.76
CA ASN A 218 -21.32 -2.84 9.73
C ASN A 218 -21.17 -3.38 11.16
N GLU A 219 -21.81 -4.53 11.43
CA GLU A 219 -21.73 -5.20 12.73
C GLU A 219 -20.37 -5.86 12.98
N TRP A 220 -19.57 -6.08 11.91
CA TRP A 220 -18.26 -6.72 11.94
C TRP A 220 -17.09 -5.74 11.81
N SER A 221 -17.35 -4.46 12.06
CA SER A 221 -16.30 -3.44 11.91
C SER A 221 -15.11 -3.69 12.83
N TRP A 222 -13.92 -3.42 12.31
CA TRP A 222 -12.68 -3.51 13.09
C TRP A 222 -12.65 -2.54 14.27
N ASN A 223 -13.46 -1.47 14.25
CA ASN A 223 -13.57 -0.59 15.41
C ASN A 223 -14.45 -1.15 16.54
N ASN A 224 -14.91 -2.40 16.45
CA ASN A 224 -15.62 -3.06 17.56
C ASN A 224 -14.73 -3.21 18.81
N ASN A 225 -13.42 -3.45 18.63
CA ASN A 225 -12.47 -3.69 19.72
C ASN A 225 -11.11 -2.97 19.52
N ALA A 226 -11.09 -1.94 18.68
CA ALA A 226 -9.92 -1.10 18.45
C ALA A 226 -10.37 0.30 18.03
N SER A 227 -9.56 1.32 18.31
CA SER A 227 -9.74 2.60 17.63
C SER A 227 -9.01 2.56 16.29
N VAL A 228 -9.60 3.10 15.21
CA VAL A 228 -9.05 2.95 13.85
C VAL A 228 -8.81 4.31 13.21
N ILE A 229 -7.61 4.51 12.64
CA ILE A 229 -7.23 5.66 11.81
C ILE A 229 -7.24 5.20 10.35
N PHE A 230 -8.08 5.82 9.51
CA PHE A 230 -8.01 5.66 8.05
C PHE A 230 -7.22 6.83 7.47
N LEU A 231 -6.11 6.55 6.79
CA LEU A 231 -5.21 7.57 6.25
C LEU A 231 -5.19 7.55 4.72
N ASP A 232 -5.57 8.66 4.09
CA ASP A 232 -5.37 8.84 2.66
C ASP A 232 -3.91 9.19 2.40
N GLN A 233 -3.18 8.25 1.81
CA GLN A 233 -1.78 8.45 1.43
C GLN A 233 -1.48 7.71 0.12
N PRO A 234 -0.52 8.18 -0.68
CA PRO A 234 0.24 9.44 -0.55
C PRO A 234 -0.60 10.70 -0.89
N VAL A 235 0.03 11.87 -1.02
CA VAL A 235 -0.69 13.11 -1.42
C VAL A 235 -1.44 12.94 -2.74
N ASN A 236 -2.49 13.74 -2.93
CA ASN A 236 -3.40 13.71 -4.08
C ASN A 236 -4.29 12.45 -4.18
N VAL A 237 -4.25 11.55 -3.19
CA VAL A 237 -5.17 10.42 -3.02
C VAL A 237 -6.37 10.82 -2.16
N GLY A 238 -7.59 10.42 -2.56
CA GLY A 238 -8.80 10.74 -1.79
C GLY A 238 -8.92 12.23 -1.48
N TYR A 239 -8.98 12.58 -0.19
CA TYR A 239 -8.99 13.98 0.27
C TYR A 239 -7.63 14.59 0.55
N SER A 240 -6.55 13.81 0.49
CA SER A 240 -5.18 14.30 0.56
C SER A 240 -4.82 15.04 -0.71
N TYR A 241 -3.99 16.09 -0.59
CA TYR A 241 -3.62 16.93 -1.72
C TYR A 241 -2.24 17.58 -1.52
N SER A 242 -1.66 18.04 -2.62
CA SER A 242 -0.42 18.81 -2.65
C SER A 242 -0.33 19.61 -3.94
N GLY A 243 0.34 20.77 -3.90
CA GLY A 243 0.82 21.47 -5.09
C GLY A 243 2.06 20.81 -5.71
N SER A 244 2.72 19.90 -4.99
CA SER A 244 3.92 19.17 -5.42
C SER A 244 3.68 17.65 -5.52
N GLN A 245 4.66 16.92 -6.06
CA GLN A 245 4.55 15.48 -6.31
C GLN A 245 5.19 14.68 -5.18
N VAL A 246 4.51 13.63 -4.71
CA VAL A 246 5.16 12.52 -3.97
C VAL A 246 5.39 11.38 -4.94
N SER A 247 6.61 10.84 -4.94
CA SER A 247 7.06 9.91 -5.97
C SER A 247 7.61 8.58 -5.44
N SER A 248 7.65 8.35 -4.12
CA SER A 248 8.17 7.08 -3.58
C SER A 248 7.61 6.69 -2.22
N THR A 249 7.64 5.39 -1.93
CA THR A 249 7.21 4.81 -0.64
C THR A 249 8.06 5.32 0.53
N VAL A 250 9.36 5.54 0.34
CA VAL A 250 10.26 6.03 1.40
C VAL A 250 9.91 7.45 1.84
N ALA A 251 9.50 8.31 0.91
CA ALA A 251 9.06 9.67 1.25
C ALA A 251 7.79 9.64 2.11
N ALA A 252 6.84 8.76 1.77
CA ALA A 252 5.60 8.60 2.54
C ALA A 252 5.84 8.13 3.98
N GLY A 253 6.91 7.36 4.24
CA GLY A 253 7.23 6.89 5.60
C GLY A 253 7.49 8.02 6.60
N LYS A 254 8.18 9.09 6.17
CA LYS A 254 8.46 10.25 7.02
C LYS A 254 7.19 11.02 7.35
N ASP A 255 6.32 11.19 6.35
CA ASP A 255 5.03 11.87 6.53
C ASP A 255 4.15 11.06 7.51
N VAL A 256 4.10 9.73 7.40
CA VAL A 256 3.35 8.88 8.34
C VAL A 256 3.92 8.91 9.75
N TYR A 257 5.25 8.89 9.92
CA TYR A 257 5.86 9.04 11.24
C TYR A 257 5.50 10.39 11.89
N ALA A 258 5.57 11.49 11.12
CA ALA A 258 5.18 12.80 11.61
C ALA A 258 3.69 12.85 11.99
N LEU A 259 2.81 12.28 11.15
CA LEU A 259 1.37 12.23 11.42
C LEU A 259 1.10 11.57 12.77
N LEU A 260 1.62 10.35 12.96
CA LEU A 260 1.37 9.56 14.16
C LEU A 260 1.98 10.23 15.40
N THR A 261 3.19 10.78 15.28
CA THR A 261 3.87 11.47 16.39
C THR A 261 3.05 12.67 16.88
N LEU A 262 2.58 13.51 15.96
CA LEU A 262 1.75 14.68 16.29
C LEU A 262 0.35 14.27 16.75
N PHE A 263 -0.22 13.21 16.18
CA PHE A 263 -1.54 12.70 16.58
C PHE A 263 -1.52 12.19 18.02
N PHE A 264 -0.53 11.37 18.38
CA PHE A 264 -0.36 10.89 19.75
C PHE A 264 0.10 11.98 20.73
N HIS A 265 0.69 13.07 20.24
CA HIS A 265 0.92 14.26 21.08
C HIS A 265 -0.40 14.99 21.38
N GLN A 266 -1.27 15.18 20.38
CA GLN A 266 -2.59 15.80 20.57
C GLN A 266 -3.51 14.94 21.44
N PHE A 267 -3.42 13.62 21.29
CA PHE A 267 -4.26 12.63 21.97
C PHE A 267 -3.41 11.67 22.80
N PRO A 268 -2.80 12.15 23.90
CA PRO A 268 -1.87 11.36 24.71
C PRO A 268 -2.53 10.16 25.40
N GLN A 269 -3.86 10.13 25.51
CA GLN A 269 -4.60 8.96 25.99
C GLN A 269 -4.42 7.74 25.08
N TYR A 270 -4.26 7.95 23.77
CA TYR A 270 -4.06 6.87 22.79
C TYR A 270 -2.60 6.47 22.64
N ALA A 271 -1.66 7.38 22.94
CA ALA A 271 -0.21 7.14 22.83
C ALA A 271 0.30 5.99 23.70
N LYS A 272 -0.43 5.65 24.77
CA LYS A 272 -0.10 4.59 25.72
C LYS A 272 -0.68 3.23 25.34
N GLN A 273 -1.64 3.20 24.43
CA GLN A 273 -2.27 1.97 23.97
C GLN A 273 -1.33 1.23 23.02
N ASP A 274 -1.59 -0.05 22.81
CA ASP A 274 -0.90 -0.82 21.79
C ASP A 274 -1.29 -0.28 20.41
N PHE A 275 -0.29 0.00 19.57
CA PHE A 275 -0.50 0.55 18.23
C PHE A 275 -0.10 -0.47 17.17
N HIS A 276 -0.93 -0.61 16.13
CA HIS A 276 -0.70 -1.54 15.04
C HIS A 276 -0.87 -0.83 13.70
N ILE A 277 -0.12 -1.27 12.69
CA ILE A 277 -0.34 -0.83 11.32
C ILE A 277 -0.87 -2.01 10.53
N ALA A 278 -2.04 -1.82 9.93
CA ALA A 278 -2.67 -2.79 9.05
C ALA A 278 -2.93 -2.16 7.68
N GLY A 279 -2.99 -3.00 6.67
CA GLY A 279 -3.33 -2.55 5.32
C GLY A 279 -3.29 -3.68 4.33
N GLU A 280 -3.60 -3.34 3.09
CA GLU A 280 -3.72 -4.33 2.03
C GLU A 280 -3.04 -3.95 0.70
N SER A 281 -2.85 -4.96 -0.16
CA SER A 281 -2.41 -4.73 -1.54
C SER A 281 -1.01 -4.09 -1.60
N TYR A 282 -0.89 -2.93 -2.23
CA TYR A 282 0.36 -2.15 -2.24
C TYR A 282 0.80 -1.64 -0.85
N ALA A 283 -0.06 -1.74 0.18
CA ALA A 283 0.40 -1.56 1.55
C ALA A 283 1.43 -2.62 1.99
N GLY A 284 1.55 -3.73 1.25
CA GLY A 284 2.68 -4.66 1.38
C GLY A 284 4.05 -4.04 1.08
N HIS A 285 4.10 -2.91 0.35
CA HIS A 285 5.30 -2.06 0.20
C HIS A 285 5.38 -1.01 1.31
N TYR A 286 4.24 -0.35 1.61
CA TYR A 286 4.18 0.74 2.58
C TYR A 286 4.54 0.30 4.00
N ILE A 287 3.92 -0.79 4.48
CA ILE A 287 3.96 -1.19 5.87
C ILE A 287 5.38 -1.55 6.34
N PRO A 288 6.18 -2.36 5.61
CA PRO A 288 7.56 -2.62 6.00
C PRO A 288 8.40 -1.35 6.08
N VAL A 289 8.20 -0.39 5.17
CA VAL A 289 8.92 0.89 5.17
C VAL A 289 8.49 1.76 6.34
N PHE A 290 7.19 1.89 6.60
CA PHE A 290 6.66 2.74 7.66
C PHE A 290 7.00 2.19 9.04
N ALA A 291 6.89 0.87 9.23
CA ALA A 291 7.30 0.22 10.46
C ALA A 291 8.80 0.38 10.71
N SER A 292 9.64 0.22 9.68
CA SER A 292 11.09 0.43 9.81
C SER A 292 11.44 1.87 10.17
N GLU A 293 10.77 2.86 9.55
CA GLU A 293 10.92 4.28 9.89
C GLU A 293 10.58 4.51 11.37
N ILE A 294 9.40 4.10 11.83
CA ILE A 294 8.96 4.26 13.23
C ILE A 294 9.94 3.58 14.20
N LEU A 295 10.33 2.33 13.93
CA LEU A 295 11.20 1.55 14.80
C LEU A 295 12.64 2.10 14.86
N SER A 296 13.07 2.85 13.85
CA SER A 296 14.39 3.50 13.81
C SER A 296 14.55 4.66 14.81
N HIS A 297 13.44 5.29 15.22
CA HIS A 297 13.41 6.38 16.20
C HIS A 297 13.39 5.80 17.61
N LYS A 298 14.47 6.00 18.39
CA LYS A 298 14.58 5.44 19.74
C LYS A 298 13.64 6.15 20.71
N ASN A 299 13.63 7.48 20.65
CA ASN A 299 12.71 8.31 21.41
C ASN A 299 11.49 8.57 20.55
N ARG A 300 10.39 7.88 20.85
CA ARG A 300 9.12 8.02 20.12
C ARG A 300 7.95 7.88 21.09
N ASN A 301 6.84 8.53 20.79
CA ASN A 301 5.57 8.39 21.51
C ASN A 301 4.60 7.41 20.80
N ILE A 302 5.14 6.52 19.97
CA ILE A 302 4.39 5.51 19.20
C ILE A 302 4.75 4.12 19.77
N ASN A 303 3.78 3.49 20.43
CA ASN A 303 3.91 2.13 20.98
C ASN A 303 3.56 1.06 19.92
N LEU A 304 4.32 1.02 18.81
CA LEU A 304 4.10 0.06 17.73
C LEU A 304 4.33 -1.37 18.24
N LYS A 305 3.28 -2.20 18.21
CA LYS A 305 3.27 -3.59 18.69
C LYS A 305 3.29 -4.63 17.60
N SER A 306 2.71 -4.37 16.44
CA SER A 306 2.75 -5.32 15.34
C SER A 306 2.37 -4.67 14.01
N VAL A 307 2.52 -5.43 12.92
CA VAL A 307 1.95 -5.06 11.61
C VAL A 307 1.18 -6.21 10.97
N LEU A 308 0.16 -5.86 10.18
CA LEU A 308 -0.70 -6.81 9.47
C LEU A 308 -0.78 -6.44 7.98
N ILE A 309 -0.49 -7.37 7.09
CA ILE A 309 -0.50 -7.14 5.63
C ILE A 309 -1.46 -8.13 4.99
N GLY A 310 -2.57 -7.62 4.47
CA GLY A 310 -3.60 -8.38 3.75
C GLY A 310 -3.34 -8.39 2.25
N ASN A 311 -3.34 -9.57 1.62
CA ASN A 311 -3.24 -9.70 0.16
C ASN A 311 -2.17 -8.76 -0.41
N GLY A 312 -0.97 -8.79 0.18
CA GLY A 312 0.07 -7.81 -0.09
C GLY A 312 0.92 -8.13 -1.31
N LEU A 313 1.42 -7.11 -2.00
CA LEU A 313 2.63 -7.21 -2.82
C LEU A 313 3.80 -6.76 -1.93
N THR A 314 4.79 -7.61 -1.70
CA THR A 314 5.91 -7.36 -0.76
C THR A 314 7.25 -7.86 -1.31
N ASP A 315 7.25 -9.07 -1.89
CA ASP A 315 8.39 -9.68 -2.60
C ASP A 315 7.97 -10.03 -4.03
N GLY A 316 8.12 -9.07 -4.93
CA GLY A 316 7.81 -9.26 -6.34
C GLY A 316 8.59 -10.42 -6.99
N LEU A 317 9.81 -10.72 -6.55
CA LEU A 317 10.60 -11.79 -7.16
C LEU A 317 9.94 -13.16 -6.92
N THR A 318 9.57 -13.44 -5.69
CA THR A 318 8.94 -14.72 -5.31
C THR A 318 7.47 -14.78 -5.71
N GLN A 319 6.73 -13.68 -5.55
CA GLN A 319 5.28 -13.67 -5.78
C GLN A 319 4.91 -13.84 -7.26
N TYR A 320 5.70 -13.32 -8.20
CA TYR A 320 5.33 -13.34 -9.64
C TYR A 320 5.31 -14.74 -10.26
N GLU A 321 6.10 -15.66 -9.73
CA GLU A 321 6.04 -17.07 -10.13
C GLU A 321 4.66 -17.69 -9.89
N HIS A 322 3.90 -17.14 -8.93
CA HIS A 322 2.64 -17.71 -8.47
C HIS A 322 1.41 -17.20 -9.22
N TYR A 323 1.55 -16.27 -10.18
CA TYR A 323 0.44 -15.87 -11.06
C TYR A 323 -0.03 -17.03 -11.94
N ARG A 324 0.92 -17.81 -12.50
CA ARG A 324 0.63 -18.94 -13.38
C ARG A 324 -0.16 -20.04 -12.64
N PRO A 325 0.32 -20.64 -11.54
CA PRO A 325 -0.44 -21.68 -10.84
C PRO A 325 -1.80 -21.17 -10.33
N MET A 326 -1.91 -19.91 -9.89
CA MET A 326 -3.20 -19.35 -9.48
C MET A 326 -4.21 -19.30 -10.63
N ALA A 327 -3.81 -18.79 -11.81
CA ALA A 327 -4.70 -18.67 -12.97
C ALA A 327 -4.97 -19.98 -13.71
N CYS A 328 -4.10 -20.99 -13.53
CA CYS A 328 -4.11 -22.24 -14.28
C CYS A 328 -4.62 -23.45 -13.48
N GLY A 329 -5.37 -23.21 -12.39
CA GLY A 329 -6.13 -24.25 -11.69
C GLY A 329 -5.44 -24.91 -10.50
N GLU A 330 -4.31 -24.37 -10.04
CA GLU A 330 -3.51 -24.92 -8.94
C GLU A 330 -3.65 -24.13 -7.63
N GLY A 331 -4.37 -22.99 -7.67
CA GLY A 331 -4.64 -22.14 -6.50
C GLY A 331 -5.83 -22.54 -5.64
N GLY A 332 -6.55 -23.62 -6.00
CA GLY A 332 -7.77 -24.08 -5.32
C GLY A 332 -9.09 -23.71 -6.02
N TYR A 333 -9.01 -22.97 -7.12
CA TYR A 333 -10.14 -22.64 -8.00
C TYR A 333 -9.87 -23.19 -9.42
N PRO A 334 -10.90 -23.42 -10.25
CA PRO A 334 -10.72 -23.88 -11.63
C PRO A 334 -9.85 -22.93 -12.46
N ALA A 335 -9.18 -23.47 -13.48
CA ALA A 335 -8.36 -22.67 -14.38
C ALA A 335 -9.21 -21.62 -15.12
N VAL A 336 -8.70 -20.39 -15.16
CA VAL A 336 -9.28 -19.27 -15.92
C VAL A 336 -8.59 -19.12 -17.28
N LEU A 337 -7.30 -19.47 -17.35
CA LEU A 337 -6.51 -19.47 -18.57
C LEU A 337 -6.47 -20.85 -19.22
N ASP A 338 -6.34 -20.87 -20.55
CA ASP A 338 -6.10 -22.08 -21.30
C ASP A 338 -4.61 -22.49 -21.27
N GLU A 339 -4.34 -23.74 -21.65
CA GLU A 339 -2.98 -24.29 -21.61
C GLU A 339 -1.96 -23.49 -22.44
N PRO A 340 -2.28 -22.95 -23.64
CA PRO A 340 -1.40 -22.05 -24.36
C PRO A 340 -1.02 -20.78 -23.60
N GLU A 341 -1.97 -20.07 -22.99
CA GLU A 341 -1.67 -18.87 -22.18
C GLU A 341 -0.84 -19.24 -20.93
N CYS A 342 -1.19 -20.33 -20.25
CA CYS A 342 -0.39 -20.84 -19.12
C CYS A 342 1.06 -21.12 -19.51
N LYS A 343 1.28 -21.78 -20.66
CA LYS A 343 2.62 -22.05 -21.19
C LYS A 343 3.36 -20.78 -21.60
N SER A 344 2.64 -19.77 -22.08
CA SER A 344 3.24 -18.46 -22.39
C SER A 344 3.80 -17.79 -21.12
N MET A 345 3.09 -17.89 -20.00
CA MET A 345 3.57 -17.39 -18.71
C MET A 345 4.82 -18.13 -18.24
N ASP A 346 4.84 -19.46 -18.36
CA ASP A 346 6.02 -20.29 -18.02
C ASP A 346 7.27 -19.86 -18.81
N ASN A 347 7.10 -19.55 -20.11
CA ASN A 347 8.20 -19.11 -20.96
C ASN A 347 8.70 -17.68 -20.62
N ALA A 348 7.82 -16.81 -20.14
CA ALA A 348 8.15 -15.42 -19.83
C ALA A 348 8.75 -15.24 -18.42
N LEU A 349 8.42 -16.15 -17.49
CA LEU A 349 8.83 -16.05 -16.09
C LEU A 349 10.35 -15.88 -15.88
N PRO A 350 11.25 -16.66 -16.54
CA PRO A 350 12.69 -16.50 -16.32
C PRO A 350 13.21 -15.10 -16.68
N ARG A 351 12.67 -14.49 -17.75
CA ARG A 351 13.03 -13.12 -18.14
C ARG A 351 12.49 -12.11 -17.14
N CYS A 352 11.24 -12.28 -16.70
CA CYS A 352 10.65 -11.44 -15.66
C CYS A 352 11.50 -11.48 -14.37
N GLN A 353 11.81 -12.66 -13.84
CA GLN A 353 12.62 -12.82 -12.63
C GLN A 353 14.03 -12.23 -12.79
N SER A 354 14.65 -12.37 -13.97
CA SER A 354 15.95 -11.75 -14.24
C SER A 354 15.88 -10.22 -14.17
N LEU A 355 14.83 -9.60 -14.72
CA LEU A 355 14.65 -8.15 -14.65
C LEU A 355 14.37 -7.68 -13.21
N ILE A 356 13.59 -8.43 -12.44
CA ILE A 356 13.34 -8.13 -11.02
C ILE A 356 14.64 -8.21 -10.22
N ASN A 357 15.46 -9.25 -10.42
CA ASN A 357 16.77 -9.36 -9.75
C ASN A 357 17.68 -8.16 -10.07
N ASN A 358 17.74 -7.73 -11.33
CA ASN A 358 18.52 -6.54 -11.70
C ASN A 358 18.01 -5.26 -11.01
N CYS A 359 16.69 -5.14 -10.81
CA CYS A 359 16.11 -4.08 -9.99
C CYS A 359 16.50 -4.21 -8.51
N TYR A 360 16.43 -5.42 -7.95
CA TYR A 360 16.77 -5.69 -6.55
C TYR A 360 18.24 -5.39 -6.23
N ASP A 361 19.14 -5.60 -7.19
CA ASP A 361 20.57 -5.39 -7.02
C ASP A 361 20.98 -3.94 -7.22
N SER A 362 20.34 -3.22 -8.16
CA SER A 362 20.72 -1.84 -8.49
C SER A 362 19.88 -0.78 -7.77
N GLY A 363 18.64 -1.09 -7.39
CA GLY A 363 17.64 -0.13 -6.89
C GLY A 363 17.27 0.97 -7.89
N SER A 364 17.73 0.88 -9.13
CA SER A 364 17.67 1.96 -10.11
C SER A 364 16.37 1.96 -10.89
N VAL A 365 15.77 3.14 -11.05
CA VAL A 365 14.60 3.38 -11.91
C VAL A 365 14.75 2.72 -13.29
N TRP A 366 15.96 2.79 -13.87
CA TRP A 366 16.26 2.24 -15.20
C TRP A 366 16.17 0.72 -15.31
N SER A 367 16.21 0.01 -14.19
CA SER A 367 16.05 -1.45 -14.14
C SER A 367 14.67 -1.85 -13.62
N CYS A 368 14.14 -1.09 -12.66
CA CYS A 368 12.89 -1.38 -11.98
C CYS A 368 11.65 -1.07 -12.81
N VAL A 369 11.67 0.03 -13.58
CA VAL A 369 10.56 0.37 -14.49
C VAL A 369 10.42 -0.70 -15.58
N PRO A 370 11.50 -1.10 -16.27
CA PRO A 370 11.48 -2.25 -17.17
C PRO A 370 10.93 -3.54 -16.59
N ALA A 371 11.40 -3.92 -15.40
CA ALA A 371 10.94 -5.11 -14.71
C ALA A 371 9.41 -5.04 -14.49
N SER A 372 8.91 -3.90 -14.01
CA SER A 372 7.49 -3.68 -13.76
C SER A 372 6.65 -3.85 -15.03
N ILE A 373 7.04 -3.18 -16.12
CA ILE A 373 6.30 -3.20 -17.39
C ILE A 373 6.27 -4.61 -17.99
N TYR A 374 7.45 -5.24 -18.12
CA TYR A 374 7.56 -6.57 -18.72
C TYR A 374 6.78 -7.61 -17.91
N CYS A 375 7.03 -7.67 -16.60
CA CYS A 375 6.41 -8.66 -15.73
C CYS A 375 4.89 -8.48 -15.62
N ASN A 376 4.39 -7.25 -15.49
CA ASN A 376 2.94 -7.01 -15.44
C ASN A 376 2.27 -7.45 -16.76
N ASN A 377 2.87 -7.12 -17.90
CA ASN A 377 2.34 -7.52 -19.20
C ASN A 377 2.31 -9.05 -19.38
N ALA A 378 3.41 -9.72 -19.03
CA ALA A 378 3.57 -11.15 -19.26
C ALA A 378 2.82 -12.03 -18.25
N MET A 379 2.81 -11.64 -16.96
CA MET A 379 2.31 -12.48 -15.88
C MET A 379 0.89 -12.14 -15.45
N ILE A 380 0.46 -10.88 -15.60
CA ILE A 380 -0.87 -10.41 -15.17
C ILE A 380 -1.77 -10.20 -16.40
N GLY A 381 -1.18 -9.72 -17.50
CA GLY A 381 -1.88 -9.40 -18.75
C GLY A 381 -2.76 -10.54 -19.31
N PRO A 382 -2.30 -11.80 -19.39
CA PRO A 382 -3.13 -12.93 -19.81
C PRO A 382 -4.46 -13.02 -19.07
N TYR A 383 -4.41 -12.98 -17.74
CA TYR A 383 -5.60 -13.05 -16.90
C TYR A 383 -6.52 -11.86 -17.13
N GLN A 384 -5.99 -10.64 -17.19
CA GLN A 384 -6.78 -9.42 -17.40
C GLN A 384 -7.55 -9.46 -18.73
N ARG A 385 -6.96 -10.03 -19.80
CA ARG A 385 -7.63 -10.14 -21.12
C ARG A 385 -8.88 -11.03 -21.10
N THR A 386 -9.01 -11.91 -20.11
CA THR A 386 -10.21 -12.76 -19.96
C THR A 386 -11.45 -12.02 -19.45
N GLY A 387 -11.27 -10.78 -18.96
CA GLY A 387 -12.32 -10.02 -18.27
C GLY A 387 -12.69 -10.58 -16.89
N GLN A 388 -11.94 -11.55 -16.36
CA GLN A 388 -12.07 -12.02 -14.99
C GLN A 388 -11.70 -10.91 -14.00
N ASN A 389 -12.37 -10.85 -12.85
CA ASN A 389 -12.01 -9.91 -11.81
C ASN A 389 -10.62 -10.26 -11.24
N VAL A 390 -9.68 -9.32 -11.29
CA VAL A 390 -8.31 -9.52 -10.76
C VAL A 390 -8.27 -9.65 -9.25
N TYR A 391 -9.32 -9.17 -8.58
CA TYR A 391 -9.47 -9.19 -7.13
C TYR A 391 -10.27 -10.40 -6.62
N ASP A 392 -10.94 -11.13 -7.51
CA ASP A 392 -11.71 -12.31 -7.15
C ASP A 392 -11.87 -13.25 -8.36
N ILE A 393 -11.17 -14.38 -8.32
CA ILE A 393 -11.17 -15.38 -9.38
C ILE A 393 -12.54 -16.03 -9.60
N ARG A 394 -13.47 -15.91 -8.66
CA ARG A 394 -14.81 -16.53 -8.73
C ARG A 394 -15.75 -15.80 -9.71
N GLY A 395 -15.46 -14.54 -10.05
CA GLY A 395 -16.38 -13.67 -10.79
C GLY A 395 -15.74 -12.86 -11.93
N LYS A 396 -16.57 -12.45 -12.89
CA LYS A 396 -16.16 -11.48 -13.93
C LYS A 396 -16.07 -10.08 -13.34
N CYS A 397 -15.25 -9.24 -13.94
CA CYS A 397 -15.20 -7.82 -13.59
C CYS A 397 -16.51 -7.15 -14.05
N GLU A 398 -17.37 -6.77 -13.10
CA GLU A 398 -18.69 -6.21 -13.41
C GLU A 398 -18.64 -4.71 -13.75
N ASP A 399 -17.70 -3.98 -13.16
CA ASP A 399 -17.57 -2.53 -13.31
C ASP A 399 -16.10 -2.07 -13.39
N SER A 400 -15.54 -2.10 -14.59
CA SER A 400 -14.14 -1.74 -14.82
C SER A 400 -13.79 -0.30 -14.46
N ASN A 401 -14.78 0.61 -14.36
CA ASN A 401 -14.54 1.99 -13.96
C ASN A 401 -14.38 2.15 -12.45
N ASN A 402 -14.83 1.16 -11.67
CA ASN A 402 -14.84 1.16 -10.22
C ASN A 402 -14.09 -0.07 -9.68
N LEU A 403 -12.94 -0.39 -10.26
CA LEU A 403 -12.10 -1.53 -9.84
C LEU A 403 -12.86 -2.86 -9.72
N CYS A 404 -13.81 -3.10 -10.63
CA CYS A 404 -14.71 -4.26 -10.64
C CYS A 404 -15.79 -4.28 -9.55
N TYR A 405 -15.88 -3.26 -8.70
CA TYR A 405 -16.84 -3.14 -7.59
C TYR A 405 -17.64 -1.82 -7.66
N SER A 406 -18.90 -1.89 -8.14
CA SER A 406 -19.76 -0.69 -8.27
C SER A 406 -20.00 0.09 -6.97
N ALA A 407 -19.78 -0.52 -5.81
CA ALA A 407 -19.86 0.14 -4.52
C ALA A 407 -18.88 1.33 -4.40
N LEU A 408 -17.71 1.30 -5.04
CA LEU A 408 -16.77 2.43 -5.06
C LEU A 408 -17.39 3.67 -5.72
N GLY A 409 -18.27 3.49 -6.70
CA GLY A 409 -19.02 4.57 -7.32
C GLY A 409 -19.95 5.26 -6.32
N TRP A 410 -20.68 4.48 -5.51
CA TRP A 410 -21.60 5.01 -4.49
C TRP A 410 -20.84 5.69 -3.35
N ILE A 411 -19.71 5.12 -2.94
CA ILE A 411 -18.80 5.71 -1.94
C ILE A 411 -18.29 7.06 -2.44
N SER A 412 -17.84 7.12 -3.70
CA SER A 412 -17.37 8.37 -4.29
C SER A 412 -18.49 9.41 -4.39
N GLU A 413 -19.70 9.01 -4.78
CA GLU A 413 -20.86 9.92 -4.83
C GLU A 413 -21.25 10.45 -3.44
N TYR A 414 -21.25 9.59 -2.42
CA TYR A 414 -21.51 9.98 -1.03
C TYR A 414 -20.46 10.95 -0.49
N LEU A 415 -19.17 10.64 -0.69
CA LEU A 415 -18.06 11.46 -0.22
C LEU A 415 -18.03 12.83 -0.92
N ASN A 416 -18.44 12.92 -2.18
CA ASN A 416 -18.57 14.20 -2.89
C ASN A 416 -19.79 15.06 -2.47
N GLN A 417 -20.62 14.62 -1.53
CA GLN A 417 -21.70 15.47 -1.01
C GLN A 417 -21.12 16.60 -0.16
N GLN A 418 -21.51 17.84 -0.45
CA GLN A 418 -21.01 19.02 0.26
C GLN A 418 -21.21 18.93 1.78
N SER A 419 -22.33 18.36 2.25
CA SER A 419 -22.58 18.14 3.68
C SER A 419 -21.58 17.19 4.33
N VAL A 420 -21.11 16.19 3.59
CA VAL A 420 -20.09 15.23 4.05
C VAL A 420 -18.73 15.93 4.10
N MET A 421 -18.35 16.60 3.01
CA MET A 421 -17.09 17.35 2.92
C MET A 421 -16.99 18.43 3.99
N ASP A 422 -18.07 19.17 4.26
CA ASP A 422 -18.10 20.21 5.29
C ASP A 422 -18.01 19.65 6.71
N ALA A 423 -18.67 18.53 6.98
CA ALA A 423 -18.61 17.86 8.28
C ALA A 423 -17.20 17.35 8.59
N LEU A 424 -16.48 16.88 7.56
CA LEU A 424 -15.11 16.37 7.68
C LEU A 424 -14.03 17.45 7.56
N GLY A 425 -14.39 18.68 7.22
CA GLY A 425 -13.43 19.78 7.03
C GLY A 425 -12.55 19.61 5.79
N VAL A 426 -13.08 18.98 4.73
CA VAL A 426 -12.35 18.70 3.49
C VAL A 426 -11.97 20.00 2.77
N GLU A 427 -10.77 20.02 2.21
CA GLU A 427 -10.19 21.19 1.53
C GLU A 427 -10.10 21.04 0.01
N VAL A 428 -10.28 19.84 -0.52
CA VAL A 428 -10.31 19.60 -1.98
C VAL A 428 -11.71 19.79 -2.56
N SER A 429 -11.81 20.03 -3.87
CA SER A 429 -13.09 20.20 -4.56
C SER A 429 -13.83 18.89 -4.85
N GLY A 430 -13.17 17.74 -4.72
CA GLY A 430 -13.78 16.45 -4.97
C GLY A 430 -12.91 15.27 -4.53
N TYR A 431 -13.57 14.13 -4.43
CA TYR A 431 -13.03 12.84 -4.03
C TYR A 431 -13.07 11.84 -5.18
N ASP A 432 -12.01 11.06 -5.30
CA ASP A 432 -11.95 9.86 -6.14
C ASP A 432 -11.37 8.72 -5.29
N SER A 433 -11.93 7.52 -5.45
CA SER A 433 -11.48 6.33 -4.70
C SER A 433 -10.02 5.97 -5.00
N CYS A 434 -9.59 6.14 -6.25
CA CYS A 434 -8.19 5.97 -6.65
C CYS A 434 -7.76 7.03 -7.64
N ASN A 435 -6.51 7.47 -7.51
CA ASN A 435 -5.84 8.36 -8.45
C ASN A 435 -4.84 7.58 -9.30
N PHE A 436 -5.23 7.25 -10.53
CA PHE A 436 -4.39 6.47 -11.45
C PHE A 436 -3.14 7.22 -11.94
N ASP A 437 -3.09 8.55 -11.82
CA ASP A 437 -1.85 9.29 -12.09
C ASP A 437 -0.79 8.99 -11.02
N ILE A 438 -1.20 8.83 -9.75
CA ILE A 438 -0.30 8.42 -8.67
C ILE A 438 0.18 6.98 -8.88
N ASN A 439 -0.73 6.08 -9.26
CA ASN A 439 -0.38 4.71 -9.63
C ASN A 439 0.72 4.69 -10.71
N ARG A 440 0.50 5.47 -11.77
CA ARG A 440 1.46 5.65 -12.87
C ARG A 440 2.80 6.22 -12.39
N ASN A 441 2.78 7.24 -11.55
CA ASN A 441 4.00 7.88 -11.04
C ASN A 441 4.84 6.91 -10.20
N PHE A 442 4.24 6.13 -9.31
CA PHE A 442 4.95 5.11 -8.53
C PHE A 442 5.58 4.04 -9.44
N LEU A 443 4.86 3.59 -10.46
CA LEU A 443 5.38 2.65 -11.44
C LEU A 443 6.61 3.22 -12.16
N PHE A 444 6.53 4.46 -12.65
CA PHE A 444 7.63 5.10 -13.39
C PHE A 444 8.80 5.57 -12.52
N GLN A 445 8.65 5.55 -11.20
CA GLN A 445 9.74 5.72 -10.24
C GLN A 445 10.39 4.38 -9.86
N GLY A 446 9.92 3.28 -10.45
CA GLY A 446 10.45 1.95 -10.22
C GLY A 446 10.09 1.36 -8.86
N ASP A 447 9.13 1.95 -8.13
CA ASP A 447 8.79 1.56 -6.75
C ASP A 447 8.18 0.15 -6.68
N TRP A 448 7.42 -0.24 -7.72
CA TRP A 448 6.68 -1.50 -7.79
C TRP A 448 7.57 -2.75 -7.60
N MET A 449 8.79 -2.73 -8.15
CA MET A 449 9.74 -3.86 -8.09
C MET A 449 10.86 -3.64 -7.08
N GLN A 450 10.74 -2.69 -6.15
CA GLN A 450 11.74 -2.54 -5.09
C GLN A 450 11.67 -3.69 -4.06
N PRO A 451 12.81 -4.11 -3.48
CA PRO A 451 12.88 -5.26 -2.59
C PRO A 451 12.47 -4.94 -1.14
N PHE A 452 11.31 -4.32 -0.90
CA PHE A 452 10.91 -3.88 0.44
C PHE A 452 10.74 -5.02 1.47
N HIS A 453 10.53 -6.27 1.03
CA HIS A 453 10.61 -7.46 1.88
C HIS A 453 11.92 -7.58 2.71
N ARG A 454 13.03 -6.97 2.25
CA ARG A 454 14.33 -7.00 2.95
C ARG A 454 14.30 -6.24 4.28
N LEU A 455 13.28 -5.43 4.53
CA LEU A 455 13.07 -4.74 5.79
C LEU A 455 12.41 -5.63 6.85
N VAL A 456 11.65 -6.65 6.43
CA VAL A 456 10.86 -7.51 7.32
C VAL A 456 11.73 -8.21 8.39
N PRO A 457 12.94 -8.73 8.10
CA PRO A 457 13.78 -9.36 9.13
C PRO A 457 14.12 -8.43 10.30
N GLY A 458 14.43 -7.15 10.05
CA GLY A 458 14.72 -6.17 11.12
C GLY A 458 13.48 -5.76 11.92
N ILE A 459 12.29 -5.88 11.31
CA ILE A 459 11.01 -5.68 12.00
C ILE A 459 10.73 -6.89 12.91
N LEU A 460 10.93 -8.11 12.41
CA LEU A 460 10.75 -9.36 13.15
C LEU A 460 11.62 -9.48 14.41
N GLU A 461 12.76 -8.79 14.46
CA GLU A 461 13.58 -8.71 15.67
C GLU A 461 12.92 -7.92 16.81
N GLN A 462 11.93 -7.08 16.50
CA GLN A 462 11.33 -6.14 17.45
C GLN A 462 9.85 -6.39 17.69
N ILE A 463 9.10 -6.72 16.65
CA ILE A 463 7.63 -6.84 16.71
C ILE A 463 7.09 -7.96 15.81
N PRO A 464 5.94 -8.55 16.16
CA PRO A 464 5.19 -9.48 15.31
C PRO A 464 4.73 -8.89 13.96
N VAL A 465 4.76 -9.73 12.93
CA VAL A 465 4.31 -9.46 11.56
C VAL A 465 3.32 -10.56 11.14
N LEU A 466 2.09 -10.16 10.81
CA LEU A 466 1.07 -11.03 10.22
C LEU A 466 0.95 -10.76 8.73
N ILE A 467 1.06 -11.82 7.92
CA ILE A 467 0.69 -11.81 6.52
C ILE A 467 -0.60 -12.64 6.38
N TYR A 468 -1.67 -12.05 5.86
CA TYR A 468 -2.91 -12.80 5.59
C TYR A 468 -3.32 -12.63 4.13
N ALA A 469 -3.92 -13.65 3.53
CA ALA A 469 -4.36 -13.59 2.15
C ALA A 469 -5.64 -14.37 1.92
N GLY A 470 -6.64 -13.73 1.30
CA GLY A 470 -7.83 -14.39 0.77
C GLY A 470 -7.47 -15.33 -0.39
N ASP A 471 -8.02 -16.53 -0.37
CA ASP A 471 -7.63 -17.57 -1.31
C ASP A 471 -8.24 -17.46 -2.71
N ALA A 472 -9.24 -16.59 -2.90
CA ALA A 472 -9.86 -16.29 -4.18
C ALA A 472 -9.19 -15.12 -4.91
N ASP A 473 -8.26 -14.40 -4.28
CA ASP A 473 -7.56 -13.29 -4.92
C ASP A 473 -6.55 -13.76 -5.97
N PHE A 474 -6.55 -13.14 -7.15
CA PHE A 474 -5.54 -13.39 -8.18
C PHE A 474 -4.34 -12.44 -8.05
N ILE A 475 -4.60 -11.13 -7.92
CA ILE A 475 -3.57 -10.10 -8.09
C ILE A 475 -2.51 -10.13 -6.98
N CYS A 476 -2.89 -10.49 -5.75
CA CYS A 476 -1.97 -10.69 -4.63
C CYS A 476 -2.25 -12.03 -3.95
N ASN A 477 -2.34 -13.07 -4.78
CA ASN A 477 -2.78 -14.41 -4.39
C ASN A 477 -2.05 -15.01 -3.18
N TRP A 478 -2.79 -15.88 -2.47
CA TRP A 478 -2.30 -16.56 -1.27
C TRP A 478 -1.11 -17.48 -1.52
N LEU A 479 -0.96 -18.04 -2.73
CA LEU A 479 0.17 -18.90 -3.09
C LEU A 479 1.48 -18.10 -3.04
N GLY A 480 1.51 -16.95 -3.71
CA GLY A 480 2.66 -16.04 -3.72
C GLY A 480 2.95 -15.48 -2.33
N ASN A 481 1.91 -15.08 -1.60
CA ASN A 481 2.06 -14.60 -0.23
C ASN A 481 2.67 -15.67 0.70
N LYS A 482 2.19 -16.91 0.65
CA LYS A 482 2.79 -18.03 1.36
C LYS A 482 4.24 -18.25 0.94
N ALA A 483 4.50 -18.29 -0.36
CA ALA A 483 5.83 -18.61 -0.88
C ALA A 483 6.90 -17.63 -0.41
N TRP A 484 6.64 -16.32 -0.45
CA TRP A 484 7.64 -15.35 0.02
C TRP A 484 7.83 -15.42 1.54
N THR A 485 6.77 -15.70 2.32
CA THR A 485 6.93 -15.90 3.77
C THR A 485 7.83 -17.10 4.11
N GLU A 486 7.78 -18.17 3.30
CA GLU A 486 8.64 -19.36 3.47
C GLU A 486 10.05 -19.17 2.89
N ALA A 487 10.20 -18.26 1.92
CA ALA A 487 11.46 -17.91 1.29
C ALA A 487 12.26 -16.87 2.09
N LEU A 488 11.60 -15.99 2.85
CA LEU A 488 12.22 -14.89 3.58
C LEU A 488 13.43 -15.36 4.39
N GLU A 489 14.58 -14.71 4.19
CA GLU A 489 15.80 -14.99 4.94
C GLU A 489 15.81 -14.23 6.26
N TRP A 490 15.70 -14.96 7.37
CA TRP A 490 15.74 -14.43 8.73
C TRP A 490 16.09 -15.57 9.72
N PRO A 491 16.54 -15.27 10.96
CA PRO A 491 17.01 -16.29 11.90
C PRO A 491 16.00 -17.42 12.19
N GLY A 492 14.70 -17.11 12.19
CA GLY A 492 13.63 -18.08 12.46
C GLY A 492 13.13 -18.89 11.26
N LYS A 493 13.65 -18.67 10.04
CA LYS A 493 13.19 -19.34 8.80
C LYS A 493 13.07 -20.87 8.94
N LYS A 494 14.08 -21.51 9.53
CA LYS A 494 14.10 -22.98 9.70
C LYS A 494 13.00 -23.48 10.65
N ALA A 495 12.64 -22.70 11.67
CA ALA A 495 11.56 -23.07 12.58
C ALA A 495 10.21 -22.83 11.90
N TYR A 496 10.04 -21.67 11.26
CA TYR A 496 8.85 -21.32 10.50
C TYR A 496 8.50 -22.33 9.39
N ASN A 497 9.49 -22.80 8.64
CA ASN A 497 9.28 -23.79 7.57
C ASN A 497 9.00 -25.21 8.07
N LYS A 498 9.23 -25.50 9.36
CA LYS A 498 8.85 -26.79 9.98
C LYS A 498 7.41 -26.81 10.46
N VAL A 499 6.79 -25.64 10.65
CA VAL A 499 5.40 -25.53 11.11
C VAL A 499 4.48 -25.77 9.92
N GLU A 500 3.62 -26.77 10.07
CA GLU A 500 2.56 -27.10 9.12
C GLU A 500 1.37 -26.14 9.25
N LEU A 501 0.55 -26.06 8.20
CA LEU A 501 -0.67 -25.25 8.23
C LEU A 501 -1.76 -25.94 9.07
N GLU A 502 -2.19 -25.26 10.13
CA GLU A 502 -3.27 -25.72 11.01
C GLU A 502 -4.59 -25.02 10.68
N ASP A 503 -5.72 -25.65 11.06
CA ASP A 503 -7.05 -25.04 10.88
C ASP A 503 -7.17 -23.74 11.67
N LEU A 504 -7.51 -22.66 10.98
CA LEU A 504 -7.90 -21.41 11.60
C LEU A 504 -9.42 -21.40 11.74
N LYS A 505 -9.90 -21.49 12.98
CA LYS A 505 -11.32 -21.65 13.33
C LYS A 505 -11.84 -20.45 14.11
N ILE A 506 -13.13 -20.14 13.94
CA ILE A 506 -13.80 -19.11 14.74
C ILE A 506 -13.75 -19.51 16.21
N ALA A 507 -13.47 -18.55 17.10
CA ALA A 507 -13.42 -18.81 18.53
C ALA A 507 -14.71 -19.49 19.02
N GLY A 508 -14.58 -20.66 19.64
CA GLY A 508 -15.71 -21.44 20.17
C GLY A 508 -16.54 -22.20 19.12
N SER A 509 -16.08 -22.30 17.87
CA SER A 509 -16.74 -23.04 16.78
C SER A 509 -15.79 -24.04 16.12
N ASP A 510 -16.34 -25.15 15.60
CA ASP A 510 -15.61 -26.08 14.75
C ASP A 510 -15.48 -25.61 13.29
N LYS A 511 -16.12 -24.49 12.92
CA LYS A 511 -16.05 -23.90 11.57
C LYS A 511 -14.65 -23.31 11.34
N ALA A 512 -13.85 -24.00 10.53
CA ALA A 512 -12.62 -23.44 9.97
C ALA A 512 -12.95 -22.41 8.88
N TYR A 513 -12.36 -21.23 8.98
CA TYR A 513 -12.44 -20.17 7.96
C TYR A 513 -11.10 -19.95 7.25
N GLY A 514 -10.08 -20.73 7.57
CA GLY A 514 -8.78 -20.60 6.96
C GLY A 514 -7.76 -21.60 7.47
N LYS A 515 -6.50 -21.30 7.16
CA LYS A 515 -5.32 -21.97 7.70
C LYS A 515 -4.36 -20.95 8.29
N VAL A 516 -3.64 -21.33 9.33
CA VAL A 516 -2.61 -20.50 9.95
C VAL A 516 -1.33 -21.30 10.15
N LYS A 517 -0.18 -20.64 10.01
CA LYS A 517 1.11 -21.12 10.50
C LYS A 517 1.90 -19.93 11.03
N GLY A 518 2.64 -20.15 12.12
CA GLY A 518 3.48 -19.11 12.71
C GLY A 518 4.63 -19.71 13.49
N SER A 519 5.70 -18.95 13.62
CA SER A 519 6.85 -19.31 14.45
C SER A 519 7.55 -18.04 14.92
N GLY A 520 7.60 -17.81 16.23
CA GLY A 520 8.04 -16.52 16.78
C GLY A 520 7.20 -15.38 16.20
N ASN A 521 7.83 -14.23 15.97
CA ASN A 521 7.18 -13.00 15.50
C ASN A 521 6.64 -13.05 14.05
N PHE A 522 6.62 -14.20 13.36
CA PHE A 522 6.15 -14.26 11.96
C PHE A 522 5.03 -15.27 11.76
N THR A 523 3.89 -14.80 11.24
CA THR A 523 2.68 -15.59 11.04
C THR A 523 2.09 -15.37 9.64
N PHE A 524 1.65 -16.45 9.01
CA PHE A 524 0.89 -16.44 7.76
C PHE A 524 -0.50 -17.04 7.95
N MET A 525 -1.51 -16.41 7.37
CA MET A 525 -2.89 -16.90 7.32
C MET A 525 -3.41 -16.97 5.88
N ARG A 526 -3.98 -18.11 5.51
CA ARG A 526 -4.83 -18.24 4.32
C ARG A 526 -6.28 -18.15 4.76
N ILE A 527 -7.06 -17.24 4.19
CA ILE A 527 -8.48 -17.06 4.50
C ILE A 527 -9.32 -17.66 3.37
N TYR A 528 -10.23 -18.57 3.70
CA TYR A 528 -11.05 -19.29 2.74
C TYR A 528 -12.21 -18.44 2.23
N GLY A 529 -12.45 -18.51 0.92
CA GLY A 529 -13.62 -17.87 0.31
C GLY A 529 -13.58 -16.34 0.36
N ALA A 530 -12.38 -15.76 0.50
CA ALA A 530 -12.12 -14.33 0.45
C ALA A 530 -11.30 -13.97 -0.80
N GLY A 531 -11.67 -12.90 -1.49
CA GLY A 531 -10.89 -12.29 -2.56
C GLY A 531 -9.83 -11.34 -2.00
N HIS A 532 -9.56 -10.26 -2.71
CA HIS A 532 -8.53 -9.28 -2.38
C HIS A 532 -8.83 -8.53 -1.08
N MET A 533 -10.09 -8.09 -0.93
CA MET A 533 -10.58 -7.34 0.23
C MET A 533 -11.18 -8.31 1.25
N VAL A 534 -10.32 -9.00 2.00
CA VAL A 534 -10.73 -10.04 2.95
C VAL A 534 -11.86 -9.61 3.89
N PRO A 535 -11.84 -8.41 4.50
CA PRO A 535 -12.92 -8.00 5.40
C PRO A 535 -14.27 -7.80 4.71
N MET A 536 -14.29 -7.52 3.40
CA MET A 536 -15.52 -7.41 2.62
C MET A 536 -16.16 -8.80 2.38
N ASP A 537 -15.35 -9.80 2.02
CA ASP A 537 -15.84 -11.13 1.66
C ASP A 537 -16.12 -12.03 2.88
N GLN A 538 -15.29 -11.92 3.93
CA GLN A 538 -15.36 -12.74 5.14
C GLN A 538 -15.29 -11.84 6.39
N PRO A 539 -16.30 -10.99 6.64
CA PRO A 539 -16.27 -9.99 7.71
C PRO A 539 -16.19 -10.59 9.12
N ASP A 540 -16.91 -11.69 9.39
CA ASP A 540 -16.90 -12.39 10.68
C ASP A 540 -15.51 -13.00 10.98
N ALA A 541 -14.95 -13.69 9.99
CA ALA A 541 -13.59 -14.24 10.08
C ALA A 541 -12.53 -13.14 10.22
N SER A 542 -12.70 -12.04 9.51
CA SER A 542 -11.78 -10.91 9.55
C SER A 542 -11.70 -10.28 10.94
N LEU A 543 -12.86 -10.04 11.56
CA LEU A 543 -12.90 -9.52 12.92
C LEU A 543 -12.36 -10.53 13.95
N ASP A 544 -12.65 -11.84 13.79
CA ASP A 544 -12.14 -12.88 14.70
C ASP A 544 -10.61 -12.93 14.73
N PHE A 545 -9.95 -13.05 13.56
CA PHE A 545 -8.49 -13.11 13.54
C PHE A 545 -7.87 -11.78 13.98
N LEU A 546 -8.48 -10.64 13.66
CA LEU A 546 -7.98 -9.35 14.11
C LEU A 546 -7.97 -9.29 15.63
N ASN A 547 -9.09 -9.57 16.28
CA ASN A 547 -9.22 -9.48 17.73
C ASN A 547 -8.24 -10.41 18.45
N ARG A 548 -8.05 -11.63 17.93
CA ARG A 548 -7.09 -12.60 18.47
C ARG A 548 -5.64 -12.19 18.25
N TRP A 549 -5.34 -11.58 17.10
CA TRP A 549 -4.02 -11.03 16.81
C TRP A 549 -3.70 -9.84 17.72
N LEU A 550 -4.63 -8.91 17.88
CA LEU A 550 -4.51 -7.77 18.80
C LEU A 550 -4.40 -8.24 20.27
N GLY A 551 -5.01 -9.38 20.61
CA GLY A 551 -4.86 -10.05 21.89
C GLY A 551 -3.55 -10.84 22.07
N GLY A 552 -2.69 -10.91 21.06
CA GLY A 552 -1.38 -11.54 21.13
C GLY A 552 -1.35 -13.07 20.98
N GLU A 553 -2.38 -13.69 20.38
CA GLU A 553 -2.47 -15.15 20.27
C GLU A 553 -1.33 -15.79 19.45
N TRP A 554 -0.80 -15.08 18.45
CA TRP A 554 0.21 -15.58 17.50
C TRP A 554 1.53 -14.79 17.52
N PHE A 555 1.91 -14.27 18.70
CA PHE A 555 3.15 -13.53 18.90
C PHE A 555 4.33 -14.45 19.23
#